data_AF-A0A4Q3XT33-F1
#
_entry.id   AF-A0A4Q3XT33-F1
#
_cell.length_a   1.000
_cell.length_b   1.000
_cell.length_c   1.000
_cell.angle_alpha   90.00
_cell.angle_beta   90.00
_cell.angle_gamma   90.00
#
_symmetry.space_group_name_H-M   'P 1'
#
loop_
_entity.id
_entity.type
_entity.pdbx_description
1 polymer ?
#
loop_
_entity_poly.entity_id
_entity_poly.type
_entity_poly.pdbx_seq_one_letter_code
_entity_poly.pdbx_strand_id
1 'polypeptide(L)'
;MSGRFSLDDLLSLHDFPTLGGHSFDIDPSGRYLVFALPKPTGEATRHFATTIGGIEADLYVIELATRKLQEIPVPAGCGAMSPCWSPDGTMVAVALTDGSFVRPAVIEVSTGLATFLSDRNVCIESPRAVFTWNGPTKILCELLPEGVLPTWMDIDLRAARFMMAVWQRAWDGQQATASAVTDDSSSIGPPLITYVEIDTVTGKAESFTKQDGLSAAME
;
A
#
# COMPACT_ATOMS: atom_id res chain seq x y z
N MET A 1 -1.70 40.91 4.59
CA MET A 1 -0.95 40.25 5.68
C MET A 1 -0.43 38.94 5.11
N SER A 2 0.88 38.84 4.86
CA SER A 2 1.47 37.59 4.40
C SER A 2 1.70 36.71 5.61
N GLY A 3 0.87 35.69 5.81
CA GLY A 3 1.07 34.70 6.86
C GLY A 3 2.41 34.01 6.60
N ARG A 4 3.33 34.06 7.57
CA ARG A 4 4.56 33.28 7.49
C ARG A 4 4.19 31.81 7.62
N PHE A 5 4.59 31.02 6.64
CA PHE A 5 4.54 29.56 6.72
C PHE A 5 5.22 29.09 8.00
N SER A 6 4.52 28.29 8.79
CA SER A 6 4.88 27.83 10.13
C SER A 6 5.13 26.32 10.15
N LEU A 7 5.59 25.81 11.30
CA LEU A 7 5.73 24.36 11.50
C LEU A 7 4.36 23.66 11.48
N ASP A 8 3.33 24.31 12.02
CA ASP A 8 1.96 23.76 12.01
C ASP A 8 1.43 23.64 10.59
N ASP A 9 1.72 24.63 9.73
CA ASP A 9 1.39 24.57 8.31
C ASP A 9 2.08 23.35 7.66
N LEU A 10 3.37 23.12 7.94
CA LEU A 10 4.12 21.97 7.43
C LEU A 10 3.53 20.63 7.89
N LEU A 11 3.17 20.50 9.17
CA LEU A 11 2.63 19.26 9.75
C LEU A 11 1.19 18.95 9.30
N SER A 12 0.47 19.96 8.79
CA SER A 12 -0.88 19.85 8.23
C SER A 12 -0.92 19.47 6.75
N LEU A 13 0.22 19.45 6.06
CA LEU A 13 0.27 19.10 4.65
C LEU A 13 -0.01 17.61 4.44
N HIS A 14 -0.94 17.34 3.53
CA HIS A 14 -1.09 16.03 2.93
C HIS A 14 -0.05 15.83 1.83
N ASP A 15 0.29 14.56 1.57
CA ASP A 15 1.24 14.16 0.54
C ASP A 15 0.58 13.25 -0.50
N PHE A 16 1.23 13.05 -1.65
CA PHE A 16 0.86 12.03 -2.63
C PHE A 16 2.07 11.13 -2.87
N PRO A 17 2.10 9.94 -2.28
CA PRO A 17 3.28 9.10 -2.36
C PRO A 17 3.40 8.50 -3.75
N THR A 18 4.64 8.21 -4.12
CA THR A 18 4.99 7.64 -5.43
C THR A 18 5.30 6.14 -5.37
N LEU A 19 5.41 5.58 -4.16
CA LEU A 19 5.72 4.17 -3.93
C LEU A 19 4.43 3.35 -3.76
N GLY A 20 4.34 2.19 -4.41
CA GLY A 20 3.11 1.39 -4.47
C GLY A 20 2.19 1.70 -5.66
N GLY A 21 2.68 2.30 -6.73
CA GLY A 21 1.90 2.53 -7.96
C GLY A 21 1.06 3.81 -7.92
N HIS A 22 -0.05 3.83 -8.66
CA HIS A 22 -0.88 5.03 -8.79
C HIS A 22 -1.67 5.31 -7.50
N SER A 23 -1.54 6.52 -6.97
CA SER A 23 -2.30 6.95 -5.78
C SER A 23 -3.73 7.38 -6.10
N PHE A 24 -4.16 7.26 -7.36
CA PHE A 24 -5.50 7.56 -7.82
C PHE A 24 -5.89 6.75 -9.05
N ASP A 25 -7.20 6.68 -9.32
CA ASP A 25 -7.78 6.12 -10.54
C ASP A 25 -9.10 6.84 -10.91
N ILE A 26 -9.50 6.79 -12.17
CA ILE A 26 -10.75 7.38 -12.67
C ILE A 26 -11.75 6.26 -12.95
N ASP A 27 -12.99 6.43 -12.51
CA ASP A 27 -14.02 5.41 -12.70
C ASP A 27 -14.33 5.17 -14.20
N PRO A 28 -14.92 4.02 -14.57
CA PRO A 28 -15.24 3.71 -15.96
C PRO A 28 -16.14 4.74 -16.65
N SER A 29 -16.97 5.47 -15.91
CA SER A 29 -17.82 6.54 -16.46
C SER A 29 -17.09 7.88 -16.66
N GLY A 30 -15.87 8.04 -16.14
CA GLY A 30 -15.08 9.27 -16.23
C GLY A 30 -15.60 10.41 -15.34
N ARG A 31 -16.46 10.11 -14.36
CA ARG A 31 -17.12 11.11 -13.51
C ARG A 31 -16.53 11.19 -12.11
N TYR A 32 -15.92 10.11 -11.64
CA TYR A 32 -15.39 9.98 -10.29
C TYR A 32 -13.90 9.68 -10.34
N LEU A 33 -13.15 10.28 -9.43
CA LEU A 33 -11.75 9.97 -9.19
C LEU A 33 -11.63 9.41 -7.78
N VAL A 34 -11.06 8.22 -7.65
CA VAL A 34 -10.68 7.65 -6.36
C VAL A 34 -9.23 7.96 -6.09
N PHE A 35 -8.87 8.29 -4.85
CA PHE A 35 -7.48 8.50 -4.47
C PHE A 35 -7.25 8.16 -3.00
N ALA A 36 -6.03 7.69 -2.71
CA ALA A 36 -5.55 7.49 -1.36
C ALA A 36 -4.78 8.74 -0.91
N LEU A 37 -5.13 9.28 0.25
CA LEU A 37 -4.52 10.49 0.80
C LEU A 37 -3.91 10.17 2.17
N PRO A 38 -2.57 10.10 2.28
CA PRO A 38 -1.87 10.00 3.56
C PRO A 38 -2.33 11.06 4.56
N LYS A 39 -2.48 10.64 5.82
CA LYS A 39 -2.72 11.57 6.90
C LYS A 39 -1.57 12.56 7.06
N PRO A 40 -1.87 13.82 7.41
CA PRO A 40 -0.84 14.80 7.74
C PRO A 40 0.06 14.27 8.87
N THR A 41 1.32 14.67 8.87
CA THR A 41 2.28 14.19 9.87
C THR A 41 1.87 14.55 11.29
N GLY A 42 1.14 15.66 11.49
CA GLY A 42 0.61 16.05 12.80
C GLY A 42 -0.49 15.12 13.34
N GLU A 43 -1.14 14.32 12.49
CA GLU A 43 -2.24 13.41 12.85
C GLU A 43 -1.87 11.93 12.73
N ALA A 44 -0.86 11.60 11.91
CA ALA A 44 -0.42 10.23 11.71
C ALA A 44 0.08 9.61 13.02
N THR A 45 -0.33 8.37 13.32
CA THR A 45 0.14 7.64 14.50
C THR A 45 1.40 6.82 14.24
N ARG A 46 1.78 6.66 12.97
CA ARG A 46 2.96 5.90 12.55
C ARG A 46 3.86 6.73 11.64
N HIS A 47 5.04 7.06 12.15
CA HIS A 47 6.02 7.91 11.45
C HIS A 47 7.18 7.15 10.78
N PHE A 48 7.30 5.84 11.05
CA PHE A 48 8.44 5.02 10.61
C PHE A 48 8.27 4.39 9.21
N ALA A 49 7.28 4.83 8.44
CA ALA A 49 6.88 4.20 7.17
C ALA A 49 6.49 5.22 6.09
N THR A 50 7.04 6.43 6.14
CA THR A 50 6.75 7.48 5.15
C THR A 50 7.13 7.04 3.73
N THR A 51 8.13 6.18 3.59
CA THR A 51 8.61 5.63 2.31
C THR A 51 7.56 4.77 1.60
N ILE A 52 6.69 4.08 2.33
CA ILE A 52 5.55 3.30 1.78
C ILE A 52 4.26 4.12 1.76
N GLY A 53 4.39 5.45 1.66
CA GLY A 53 3.29 6.35 1.38
C GLY A 53 2.32 6.59 2.50
N GLY A 54 2.78 6.51 3.75
CA GLY A 54 1.93 6.75 4.91
C GLY A 54 0.90 5.64 5.04
N ILE A 55 1.21 4.65 5.86
CA ILE A 55 0.37 3.48 6.20
C ILE A 55 -0.98 3.79 6.86
N GLU A 56 -1.39 5.06 6.85
CA GLU A 56 -2.64 5.58 7.38
C GLU A 56 -3.34 6.49 6.36
N ALA A 57 -3.16 6.23 5.07
CA ALA A 57 -3.86 6.95 4.03
C ALA A 57 -5.36 6.66 4.04
N ASP A 58 -6.16 7.73 4.05
CA ASP A 58 -7.62 7.67 3.94
C ASP A 58 -8.01 7.57 2.46
N LEU A 59 -9.11 6.87 2.18
CA LEU A 59 -9.59 6.64 0.82
C LEU A 59 -10.72 7.63 0.50
N TYR A 60 -10.59 8.34 -0.61
CA TYR A 60 -11.59 9.32 -1.04
C TYR A 60 -12.07 9.07 -2.46
N VAL A 61 -13.31 9.42 -2.72
CA VAL A 61 -13.89 9.59 -4.05
C VAL A 61 -14.37 11.02 -4.23
N ILE A 62 -13.99 11.65 -5.33
CA ILE A 62 -14.48 12.96 -5.73
C ILE A 62 -15.30 12.86 -7.01
N GLU A 63 -16.49 13.47 -7.01
CA GLU A 63 -17.25 13.71 -8.24
C GLU A 63 -16.65 14.91 -8.97
N LEU A 64 -16.12 14.69 -10.18
CA LEU A 64 -15.32 15.69 -10.89
C LEU A 64 -16.12 16.93 -11.30
N ALA A 65 -17.40 16.76 -11.63
CA ALA A 65 -18.26 17.86 -12.08
C ALA A 65 -18.63 18.82 -10.94
N THR A 66 -18.96 18.26 -9.76
CA THR A 66 -19.46 19.04 -8.61
C THR A 66 -18.36 19.33 -7.58
N ARG A 67 -17.22 18.64 -7.67
CA ARG A 67 -16.14 18.59 -6.67
C ARG A 67 -16.62 18.08 -5.31
N LYS A 68 -17.72 17.34 -5.28
CA LYS A 68 -18.21 16.74 -4.05
C LYS A 68 -17.27 15.60 -3.66
N LEU A 69 -16.63 15.76 -2.50
CA LEU A 69 -15.74 14.78 -1.91
C LEU A 69 -16.53 13.85 -0.97
N GLN A 70 -16.23 12.56 -1.03
CA GLN A 70 -16.75 11.54 -0.14
C GLN A 70 -15.59 10.68 0.36
N GLU A 71 -15.49 10.49 1.66
CA GLU A 71 -14.59 9.50 2.26
C GLU A 71 -15.21 8.10 2.12
N ILE A 72 -14.40 7.12 1.75
CA ILE A 72 -14.74 5.70 1.79
C ILE A 72 -14.09 5.10 3.04
N PRO A 73 -14.87 4.55 3.97
CA PRO A 73 -14.32 3.90 5.16
C PRO A 73 -13.37 2.76 4.79
N VAL A 74 -12.26 2.68 5.50
CA VAL A 74 -11.33 1.55 5.49
C VAL A 74 -11.35 0.85 6.86
N PRO A 75 -10.93 -0.43 6.96
CA PRO A 75 -10.87 -1.12 8.25
C PRO A 75 -10.07 -0.34 9.29
N ALA A 76 -10.56 -0.31 10.54
CA ALA A 76 -9.94 0.45 11.60
C ALA A 76 -8.46 0.10 11.79
N GLY A 77 -7.59 1.12 11.87
CA GLY A 77 -6.15 0.96 11.99
C GLY A 77 -5.43 0.63 10.68
N CYS A 78 -6.15 0.47 9.56
CA CYS A 78 -5.56 0.33 8.23
C CYS A 78 -5.53 1.68 7.48
N GLY A 79 -4.54 1.84 6.61
CA GLY A 79 -4.56 2.80 5.50
C GLY A 79 -4.74 2.06 4.16
N ALA A 80 -5.22 2.78 3.15
CA ALA A 80 -5.39 2.27 1.79
C ALA A 80 -4.33 2.83 0.83
N MET A 81 -3.93 2.01 -0.12
CA MET A 81 -2.97 2.37 -1.16
C MET A 81 -3.45 1.84 -2.51
N SER A 82 -2.91 2.42 -3.59
CA SER A 82 -3.01 1.87 -4.94
C SER A 82 -4.45 1.61 -5.42
N PRO A 83 -5.39 2.57 -5.25
CA PRO A 83 -6.78 2.32 -5.56
C PRO A 83 -6.98 2.09 -7.07
N CYS A 84 -7.82 1.11 -7.43
CA CYS A 84 -8.17 0.79 -8.81
C CYS A 84 -9.65 0.42 -8.93
N TRP A 85 -10.40 1.16 -9.75
CA TRP A 85 -11.84 0.95 -9.93
C TRP A 85 -12.16 -0.38 -10.58
N SER A 86 -13.22 -1.04 -10.09
CA SER A 86 -13.83 -2.15 -10.79
C SER A 86 -14.46 -1.69 -12.12
N PRO A 87 -14.57 -2.57 -13.14
CA PRO A 87 -15.13 -2.20 -14.44
C PRO A 87 -16.59 -1.73 -14.41
N ASP A 88 -17.34 -2.09 -13.36
CA ASP A 88 -18.71 -1.66 -13.13
C ASP A 88 -18.82 -0.41 -12.24
N GLY A 89 -17.70 0.09 -11.70
CA GLY A 89 -17.64 1.27 -10.85
C GLY A 89 -18.29 1.08 -9.46
N THR A 90 -18.50 -0.15 -9.00
CA THR A 90 -19.13 -0.43 -7.70
C THR A 90 -18.12 -0.71 -6.58
N MET A 91 -16.90 -1.12 -6.94
CA MET A 91 -15.84 -1.48 -6.02
C MET A 91 -14.52 -0.80 -6.38
N VAL A 92 -13.62 -0.72 -5.41
CA VAL A 92 -12.24 -0.29 -5.60
C VAL A 92 -11.33 -1.37 -5.02
N ALA A 93 -10.43 -1.91 -5.85
CA ALA A 93 -9.33 -2.73 -5.39
C ALA A 93 -8.27 -1.83 -4.73
N VAL A 94 -7.78 -2.22 -3.56
CA VAL A 94 -6.80 -1.47 -2.78
C VAL A 94 -5.78 -2.40 -2.13
N ALA A 95 -4.60 -1.88 -1.86
CA ALA A 95 -3.66 -2.48 -0.94
C ALA A 95 -3.90 -1.89 0.46
N LEU A 96 -4.39 -2.72 1.39
CA LEU A 96 -4.61 -2.30 2.77
C LEU A 96 -3.39 -2.64 3.63
N THR A 97 -3.06 -1.74 4.55
CA THR A 97 -1.91 -1.91 5.45
C THR A 97 -2.20 -1.36 6.84
N ASP A 98 -1.77 -2.07 7.89
CA ASP A 98 -1.75 -1.58 9.26
C ASP A 98 -0.31 -1.31 9.76
N GLY A 99 0.67 -1.25 8.85
CA GLY A 99 2.08 -1.17 9.21
C GLY A 99 2.73 -2.51 9.61
N SER A 100 2.00 -3.62 9.59
CA SER A 100 2.53 -4.98 9.74
C SER A 100 2.31 -5.88 8.52
N PHE A 101 1.42 -5.51 7.61
CA PHE A 101 1.20 -6.18 6.32
C PHE A 101 0.87 -5.16 5.22
N VAL A 102 0.88 -5.58 3.96
CA VAL A 102 0.28 -4.86 2.81
C VAL A 102 -0.47 -5.88 1.97
N ARG A 103 -1.79 -5.99 2.13
CA ARG A 103 -2.60 -7.09 1.59
C ARG A 103 -3.62 -6.61 0.56
N PRO A 104 -3.97 -7.45 -0.44
CA PRO A 104 -4.96 -7.09 -1.44
C PRO A 104 -6.37 -7.14 -0.85
N ALA A 105 -7.18 -6.14 -1.14
CA ALA A 105 -8.58 -6.08 -0.74
C ALA A 105 -9.44 -5.41 -1.83
N VAL A 106 -10.75 -5.65 -1.81
CA VAL A 106 -11.75 -4.81 -2.48
C VAL A 106 -12.58 -4.08 -1.44
N ILE A 107 -12.97 -2.85 -1.74
CA ILE A 107 -13.89 -2.04 -0.93
C ILE A 107 -15.11 -1.67 -1.77
N GLU A 108 -16.30 -1.96 -1.27
CA GLU A 108 -17.55 -1.48 -1.88
C GLU A 108 -17.70 0.03 -1.65
N VAL A 109 -17.90 0.80 -2.72
CA VAL A 109 -17.91 2.27 -2.65
C VAL A 109 -19.10 2.84 -1.89
N SER A 110 -20.24 2.17 -1.94
CA SER A 110 -21.48 2.62 -1.32
C SER A 110 -21.47 2.45 0.21
N THR A 111 -20.81 1.41 0.71
CA THR A 111 -20.85 1.00 2.12
C THR A 111 -19.51 1.13 2.85
N GLY A 112 -18.39 1.12 2.13
CA GLY A 112 -17.06 0.96 2.72
C GLY A 112 -16.77 -0.47 3.18
N LEU A 113 -17.56 -1.46 2.79
CA LEU A 113 -17.32 -2.85 3.17
C LEU A 113 -16.06 -3.37 2.47
N ALA A 114 -15.03 -3.66 3.27
CA ALA A 114 -13.76 -4.18 2.79
C ALA A 114 -13.70 -5.71 2.89
N THR A 115 -13.24 -6.37 1.82
CA THR A 115 -12.98 -7.81 1.76
C THR A 115 -11.53 -8.05 1.39
N PHE A 116 -10.75 -8.66 2.30
CA PHE A 116 -9.40 -9.12 2.00
C PHE A 116 -9.43 -10.32 1.04
N LEU A 117 -8.54 -10.30 0.06
CA LEU A 117 -8.47 -11.30 -1.02
C LEU A 117 -7.36 -12.32 -0.81
N SER A 118 -6.39 -12.02 0.07
CA SER A 118 -5.30 -12.92 0.42
C SER A 118 -4.69 -12.58 1.77
N ASP A 119 -4.12 -13.58 2.43
CA ASP A 119 -3.24 -13.40 3.59
C ASP A 119 -1.79 -13.07 3.22
N ARG A 120 -1.43 -13.23 1.93
CA ARG A 120 -0.12 -12.87 1.39
C ARG A 120 -0.05 -11.38 1.07
N ASN A 121 1.14 -10.81 1.23
CA ASN A 121 1.36 -9.42 0.89
C ASN A 121 1.43 -9.20 -0.63
N VAL A 122 0.97 -8.05 -1.10
CA VAL A 122 1.23 -7.60 -2.47
C VAL A 122 2.66 -7.07 -2.61
N CYS A 123 3.25 -7.28 -3.78
CA CYS A 123 4.48 -6.61 -4.19
C CYS A 123 4.17 -5.15 -4.55
N ILE A 124 4.90 -4.20 -3.95
CA ILE A 124 4.71 -2.75 -4.15
C ILE A 124 5.98 -2.06 -4.67
N GLU A 125 7.02 -2.84 -4.92
CA GLU A 125 8.31 -2.41 -5.46
C GLU A 125 8.28 -2.23 -6.98
N SER A 126 7.21 -2.71 -7.63
CA SER A 126 7.00 -2.58 -9.06
C SER A 126 6.54 -1.15 -9.40
N PRO A 127 7.06 -0.53 -10.49
CA PRO A 127 6.54 0.75 -10.97
C PRO A 127 5.17 0.61 -11.66
N ARG A 128 4.62 -0.61 -11.77
CA ARG A 128 3.32 -0.87 -12.37
C ARG A 128 2.19 -0.63 -11.36
N ALA A 129 0.96 -0.54 -11.87
CA ALA A 129 -0.22 -0.64 -11.03
C ALA A 129 -0.22 -1.97 -10.27
N VAL A 130 -0.53 -1.92 -8.96
CA VAL A 130 -0.58 -3.10 -8.08
C VAL A 130 -1.71 -4.05 -8.50
N PHE A 131 -2.80 -3.48 -9.03
CA PHE A 131 -3.98 -4.21 -9.46
C PHE A 131 -4.31 -3.91 -10.91
N THR A 132 -4.78 -4.93 -11.63
CA THR A 132 -5.44 -4.79 -12.93
C THR A 132 -6.68 -5.66 -12.94
N TRP A 133 -7.84 -5.13 -13.32
CA TRP A 133 -9.05 -5.93 -13.48
C TRP A 133 -9.00 -6.75 -14.78
N ASN A 134 -9.35 -8.03 -14.70
CA ASN A 134 -9.51 -8.94 -15.85
C ASN A 134 -10.97 -9.42 -15.95
N GLY A 135 -11.85 -8.55 -16.42
CA GLY A 135 -13.30 -8.79 -16.43
C GLY A 135 -13.97 -8.36 -15.12
N PRO A 136 -15.24 -8.77 -14.88
CA PRO A 136 -16.08 -8.14 -13.87
C PRO A 136 -15.71 -8.48 -12.42
N THR A 137 -15.14 -9.66 -12.17
CA THR A 137 -14.90 -10.16 -10.81
C THR A 137 -13.46 -10.52 -10.53
N LYS A 138 -12.57 -10.47 -11.53
CA LYS A 138 -11.21 -10.98 -11.38
C LYS A 138 -10.22 -9.83 -11.37
N ILE A 139 -9.25 -9.91 -10.45
CA ILE A 139 -8.12 -9.00 -10.38
C ILE A 139 -6.81 -9.75 -10.57
N LEU A 140 -5.86 -9.10 -11.23
CA LEU A 140 -4.48 -9.54 -11.39
C LEU A 140 -3.60 -8.72 -10.46
N CYS A 141 -2.77 -9.40 -9.67
CA CYS A 141 -1.77 -8.75 -8.80
C CYS A 141 -0.53 -9.63 -8.62
N GLU A 142 0.55 -9.01 -8.15
CA GLU A 142 1.79 -9.70 -7.77
C GLU A 142 1.79 -9.94 -6.25
N LEU A 143 1.89 -11.19 -5.82
CA LEU A 143 1.96 -11.57 -4.40
C LEU A 143 3.37 -11.99 -4.00
N LEU A 144 3.81 -11.52 -2.84
CA LEU A 144 5.03 -11.97 -2.16
C LEU A 144 4.81 -13.35 -1.52
N PRO A 145 5.86 -14.13 -1.21
CA PRO A 145 5.70 -15.41 -0.53
C PRO A 145 5.02 -15.24 0.83
N GLU A 146 4.47 -16.33 1.37
CA GLU A 146 3.80 -16.30 2.66
C GLU A 146 4.72 -15.76 3.77
N GLY A 147 4.21 -14.81 4.56
CA GLY A 147 4.94 -14.17 5.65
C GLY A 147 6.02 -13.17 5.23
N VAL A 148 6.28 -12.99 3.93
CA VAL A 148 7.29 -12.04 3.43
C VAL A 148 6.67 -10.66 3.27
N LEU A 149 7.30 -9.64 3.86
CA LEU A 149 6.90 -8.23 3.74
C LEU A 149 7.51 -7.58 2.50
N PRO A 150 6.91 -6.48 2.01
CA PRO A 150 7.59 -5.58 1.10
C PRO A 150 8.96 -5.17 1.65
N THR A 151 9.95 -5.11 0.76
CA THR A 151 11.37 -4.88 1.06
C THR A 151 11.57 -3.62 1.89
N TRP A 152 10.95 -2.51 1.51
CA TRP A 152 11.07 -1.24 2.22
C TRP A 152 10.49 -1.30 3.64
N MET A 153 9.34 -1.96 3.77
CA MET A 153 8.69 -2.18 5.05
C MET A 153 9.52 -3.08 5.97
N ASP A 154 10.10 -4.14 5.42
CA ASP A 154 11.01 -5.03 6.15
C ASP A 154 12.28 -4.29 6.60
N ILE A 155 12.89 -3.47 5.73
CA ILE A 155 14.05 -2.64 6.08
C ILE A 155 13.72 -1.71 7.25
N ASP A 156 12.63 -0.95 7.15
CA ASP A 156 12.24 0.02 8.17
C ASP A 156 11.93 -0.67 9.51
N LEU A 157 11.16 -1.76 9.49
CA LEU A 157 10.81 -2.51 10.70
C LEU A 157 12.02 -3.20 11.33
N ARG A 158 12.89 -3.83 10.54
CA ARG A 158 14.11 -4.45 11.07
C ARG A 158 15.04 -3.41 11.67
N ALA A 159 15.24 -2.28 10.99
CA ALA A 159 16.06 -1.19 11.49
C ALA A 159 15.52 -0.64 12.80
N ALA A 160 14.21 -0.34 12.89
CA ALA A 160 13.59 0.16 14.11
C ALA A 160 13.75 -0.83 15.29
N ARG A 161 13.43 -2.11 15.08
CA ARG A 161 13.58 -3.15 16.12
C ARG A 161 15.02 -3.33 16.57
N PHE A 162 15.95 -3.37 15.62
CA PHE A 162 17.37 -3.49 15.91
C PHE A 162 17.87 -2.31 16.74
N MET A 163 17.55 -1.08 16.31
CA MET A 163 17.94 0.13 17.02
C MET A 163 17.38 0.14 18.44
N MET A 164 16.09 -0.15 18.64
CA MET A 164 15.50 -0.22 19.98
C MET A 164 16.26 -1.17 20.92
N ALA A 165 16.61 -2.37 20.43
CA ALA A 165 17.36 -3.35 21.22
C ALA A 165 18.81 -2.93 21.50
N VAL A 166 19.46 -2.22 20.57
CA VAL A 166 20.82 -1.67 20.79
C VAL A 166 20.78 -0.53 21.80
N TRP A 167 19.84 0.39 21.69
CA TRP A 167 19.68 1.51 22.64
C TRP A 167 19.40 1.02 24.05
N GLN A 168 18.54 0.01 24.21
CA GLN A 168 18.25 -0.57 25.51
C GLN A 168 19.51 -1.16 26.16
N ARG A 169 20.26 -1.99 25.42
CA ARG A 169 21.53 -2.56 25.92
C ARG A 169 22.57 -1.48 26.26
N ALA A 170 22.58 -0.38 25.52
CA ALA A 170 23.48 0.73 25.80
C ALA A 170 23.11 1.47 27.09
N TRP A 171 21.82 1.71 27.33
CA TRP A 171 21.35 2.28 28.59
C TRP A 171 21.62 1.37 29.79
N ASP A 172 21.55 0.06 29.58
CA ASP A 172 21.90 -0.95 30.60
C ASP A 172 23.43 -1.11 30.78
N GLY A 173 24.25 -0.34 30.07
CA GLY A 173 25.71 -0.38 30.14
C GLY A 173 26.33 -1.64 29.53
N GLN A 174 25.56 -2.45 28.78
CA GLN A 174 25.99 -3.73 28.23
C GLN A 174 26.75 -3.59 26.90
N GLN A 175 26.51 -2.51 26.14
CA GLN A 175 27.13 -2.31 24.81
C GLN A 175 27.20 -0.82 24.45
N ALA A 176 28.27 -0.36 23.80
CA ALA A 176 28.32 1.01 23.26
C ALA A 176 27.44 1.16 22.00
N THR A 177 26.83 2.32 21.78
CA THR A 177 26.05 2.63 20.56
C THR A 177 26.92 2.87 19.32
N ALA A 178 28.22 3.12 19.50
CA ALA A 178 29.17 3.24 18.41
C ALA A 178 29.66 1.85 17.99
N SER A 179 29.42 1.49 16.73
CA SER A 179 30.01 0.33 16.07
C SER A 179 30.83 0.79 14.87
N ALA A 180 31.93 0.10 14.57
CA ALA A 180 32.54 0.22 13.26
C ALA A 180 31.51 -0.21 12.21
N VAL A 181 31.37 0.57 11.13
CA VAL A 181 30.52 0.19 10.00
C VAL A 181 31.18 -1.02 9.34
N THR A 182 30.61 -2.20 9.54
CA THR A 182 30.92 -3.40 8.76
C THR A 182 29.73 -3.67 7.85
N ASP A 183 30.00 -3.95 6.57
CA ASP A 183 28.95 -4.38 5.63
C ASP A 183 28.96 -5.90 5.56
N ASP A 184 28.32 -6.52 6.55
CA ASP A 184 27.99 -7.95 6.54
C ASP A 184 26.56 -8.18 6.02
N SER A 185 25.95 -7.17 5.39
CA SER A 185 24.58 -7.26 4.92
C SER A 185 24.50 -8.18 3.69
N SER A 186 23.68 -9.22 3.78
CA SER A 186 23.35 -10.03 2.61
C SER A 186 22.65 -9.15 1.57
N SER A 187 23.08 -9.22 0.32
CA SER A 187 22.37 -8.56 -0.77
C SER A 187 20.91 -9.00 -0.79
N ILE A 188 20.00 -8.03 -0.66
CA ILE A 188 18.56 -8.29 -0.81
C ILE A 188 18.30 -8.33 -2.31
N GLY A 189 18.25 -9.54 -2.87
CA GLY A 189 17.70 -9.75 -4.21
C GLY A 189 16.21 -9.36 -4.25
N PRO A 190 15.65 -9.03 -5.42
CA PRO A 190 14.22 -8.77 -5.53
C PRO A 190 13.44 -9.98 -5.00
N PRO A 191 12.34 -9.76 -4.24
CA PRO A 191 11.58 -10.86 -3.69
C PRO A 191 11.04 -11.76 -4.79
N LEU A 192 10.94 -13.06 -4.50
CA LEU A 192 10.30 -14.02 -5.40
C LEU A 192 8.80 -13.70 -5.46
N ILE A 193 8.35 -13.09 -6.55
CA ILE A 193 6.93 -12.76 -6.76
C ILE A 193 6.18 -13.89 -7.47
N THR A 194 4.88 -14.00 -7.19
CA THR A 194 3.93 -14.84 -7.94
C THR A 194 2.89 -13.94 -8.58
N TYR A 195 2.62 -14.10 -9.88
CA TYR A 195 1.46 -13.45 -10.50
C TYR A 195 0.22 -14.27 -10.19
N VAL A 196 -0.82 -13.61 -9.70
CA VAL A 196 -2.04 -14.28 -9.24
C VAL A 196 -3.26 -13.55 -9.80
N GLU A 197 -4.18 -14.33 -10.35
CA GLU A 197 -5.53 -13.91 -10.65
C GLU A 197 -6.45 -14.33 -9.50
N ILE A 198 -7.19 -13.38 -8.92
CA ILE A 198 -8.09 -13.63 -7.79
C ILE A 198 -9.50 -13.23 -8.18
N ASP A 199 -10.45 -14.15 -8.04
CA ASP A 199 -11.88 -13.85 -8.16
C ASP A 199 -12.40 -13.24 -6.84
N THR A 200 -12.84 -12.00 -6.92
CA THR A 200 -13.26 -11.16 -5.78
C THR A 200 -14.56 -11.61 -5.11
N VAL A 201 -15.35 -12.47 -5.77
CA VAL A 201 -16.62 -12.99 -5.23
C VAL A 201 -16.41 -14.31 -4.51
N THR A 202 -15.62 -15.19 -5.11
CA THR A 202 -15.41 -16.56 -4.60
C THR A 202 -14.15 -16.70 -3.76
N GLY A 203 -13.20 -15.76 -3.85
CA GLY A 203 -11.88 -15.84 -3.23
C GLY A 203 -10.95 -16.85 -3.91
N LYS A 204 -11.37 -17.48 -5.01
CA LYS A 204 -10.53 -18.45 -5.74
C LYS A 204 -9.35 -17.71 -6.37
N ALA A 205 -8.14 -18.20 -6.12
CA ALA A 205 -6.90 -17.65 -6.66
C ALA A 205 -6.18 -18.67 -7.55
N GLU A 206 -5.74 -18.23 -8.73
CA GLU A 206 -4.95 -19.02 -9.67
C GLU A 206 -3.60 -18.32 -9.91
N SER A 207 -2.51 -19.05 -9.68
CA SER A 207 -1.16 -18.54 -9.90
C SER A 207 -0.67 -18.88 -11.30
N PHE A 208 0.06 -17.96 -11.92
CA PHE A 208 0.66 -18.17 -13.23
C PHE A 208 2.08 -17.62 -13.29
N THR A 209 2.88 -18.17 -14.19
CA THR A 209 4.22 -17.64 -14.48
C THR A 209 4.17 -16.72 -15.69
N LYS A 210 5.19 -15.86 -15.83
CA LYS A 210 5.33 -14.96 -16.98
C LYS A 210 5.41 -15.70 -18.32
N GLN A 211 5.77 -16.99 -18.32
CA GLN A 211 5.79 -17.84 -19.51
C GLN A 211 4.40 -18.31 -19.93
N ASP A 212 3.51 -18.59 -18.97
CA ASP A 212 2.16 -19.09 -19.23
C ASP A 212 1.24 -18.02 -19.87
N GLY A 213 1.49 -16.74 -19.56
CA GLY A 213 0.72 -15.63 -20.14
C GLY A 213 1.03 -15.31 -21.61
N LEU A 214 2.20 -15.71 -22.12
CA LEU A 214 2.58 -15.52 -23.52
C LEU A 214 1.97 -16.58 -24.45
N SER A 215 1.74 -17.80 -23.97
CA SER A 215 1.09 -18.84 -24.79
C SER A 215 -0.41 -18.57 -24.97
N ALA A 216 -1.10 -18.05 -23.95
CA ALA A 216 -2.54 -17.77 -24.02
C ALA A 216 -2.91 -16.55 -24.89
N ALA A 217 -1.97 -15.63 -25.14
CA ALA A 217 -2.18 -14.47 -26.02
C ALA A 217 -1.82 -14.75 -27.50
N MET A 218 -1.33 -15.96 -27.80
CA MET A 218 -0.91 -16.39 -29.14
C MET A 218 -1.80 -17.51 -29.72
N GLU A 219 -2.87 -17.88 -29.04
CA GLU A 219 -3.97 -18.73 -29.54
C GLU A 219 -5.24 -17.90 -29.78
#